data_AF-A0A2R5ESD3-F1
#
_entry.id   AF-A0A2R5ESD3-F1
#
_cell.length_a   1.000
_cell.length_b   1.000
_cell.length_c   1.000
_cell.angle_alpha   90.00
_cell.angle_beta   90.00
_cell.angle_gamma   90.00
#
_symmetry.space_group_name_H-M   'P 1'
#
loop_
_entity.id
_entity.type
_entity.pdbx_description
1 polymer ?
#
loop_
_entity_poly.entity_id
_entity_poly.type
_entity_poly.pdbx_seq_one_letter_code
_entity_poly.pdbx_strand_id
1 'polypeptide(L)'
;MIQSMQLGPIAPSQAIAGAKPVKEATPAELTQSFGQYLQTALDSVSNQEKQVHALNDQFLAGKVDVTQVLIASEQAQLGLQLTSQVRNKVVEAYQEMMRMQL
;
A
#
# COMPACT_ATOMS: atom_id res chain seq x y z
N MET A 1 -8.69 -65.69 21.19
CA MET A 1 -8.30 -64.37 21.73
C MET A 1 -8.03 -63.43 20.56
N ILE A 2 -8.89 -62.44 20.36
CA ILE A 2 -8.68 -61.34 19.40
C ILE A 2 -9.07 -60.06 20.14
N GLN A 3 -8.09 -59.20 20.35
CA GLN A 3 -8.18 -57.97 21.13
C GLN A 3 -8.67 -56.85 20.21
N SER A 4 -9.85 -56.30 20.49
CA SER A 4 -10.40 -55.15 19.79
C SER A 4 -9.66 -53.88 20.21
N MET A 5 -8.86 -53.31 19.29
CA MET A 5 -8.33 -51.96 19.42
C MET A 5 -9.50 -50.96 19.42
N GLN A 6 -9.78 -50.39 20.59
CA GLN A 6 -10.65 -49.24 20.74
C GLN A 6 -9.94 -48.00 20.22
N LEU A 7 -10.43 -47.46 19.09
CA LEU A 7 -10.07 -46.14 18.60
C LEU A 7 -10.69 -45.10 19.56
N GLY A 8 -9.84 -44.40 20.32
CA GLY A 8 -10.25 -43.29 21.16
C GLY A 8 -10.77 -42.10 20.32
N PRO A 9 -11.65 -41.25 20.89
CA PRO A 9 -12.20 -40.11 20.18
C PRO A 9 -11.09 -39.09 19.85
N ILE A 10 -11.02 -38.69 18.59
CA ILE A 10 -10.18 -37.58 18.14
C ILE A 10 -10.62 -36.29 18.85
N ALA A 11 -9.76 -35.79 19.74
CA ALA A 11 -9.95 -34.48 20.33
C ALA A 11 -9.75 -33.39 19.25
N PRO A 12 -10.65 -32.40 19.13
CA PRO A 12 -10.42 -31.27 18.24
C PRO A 12 -9.20 -30.50 18.76
N SER A 13 -8.18 -30.41 17.90
CA SER A 13 -6.95 -29.67 18.11
C SER A 13 -7.26 -28.25 18.56
N GLN A 14 -6.98 -27.91 19.83
CA GLN A 14 -7.09 -26.54 20.37
C GLN A 14 -5.97 -25.61 19.86
N ALA A 15 -5.51 -25.80 18.63
CA ALA A 15 -4.38 -25.08 18.06
C ALA A 15 -4.83 -23.90 17.20
N ILE A 16 -5.71 -23.04 17.72
CA ILE A 16 -5.87 -21.64 17.27
C ILE A 16 -6.26 -20.70 18.44
N ALA A 17 -5.82 -20.97 19.67
CA ALA A 17 -6.09 -20.07 20.81
C ALA A 17 -5.06 -18.92 20.97
N GLY A 18 -4.37 -18.53 19.89
CA GLY A 18 -3.29 -17.54 19.93
C GLY A 18 -3.22 -16.60 18.73
N ALA A 19 -4.13 -16.73 17.76
CA ALA A 19 -4.27 -15.72 16.73
C ALA A 19 -4.91 -14.48 17.38
N LYS A 20 -4.08 -13.48 17.70
CA LYS A 20 -4.56 -12.15 18.08
C LYS A 20 -5.65 -11.77 17.08
N PRO A 21 -6.85 -11.37 17.52
CA PRO A 21 -7.87 -10.89 16.59
C PRO A 21 -7.21 -9.76 15.80
N VAL A 22 -7.10 -9.96 14.48
CA VAL A 22 -6.72 -8.88 13.57
C VAL A 22 -7.83 -7.86 13.76
N LYS A 23 -7.52 -6.81 14.52
CA LYS A 23 -8.46 -5.73 14.75
C LYS A 23 -8.68 -5.10 13.38
N GLU A 24 -9.83 -5.39 12.79
CA GLU A 24 -10.25 -4.79 11.53
C GLU A 24 -10.20 -3.28 11.71
N ALA A 25 -9.37 -2.62 10.89
CA ALA A 25 -9.20 -1.18 10.95
C ALA A 25 -10.56 -0.55 10.69
N THR A 26 -10.95 0.38 11.56
CA THR A 26 -12.23 1.09 11.38
C THR A 26 -12.17 1.96 10.12
N PRO A 27 -13.31 2.28 9.48
CA PRO A 27 -13.35 3.18 8.33
C PRO A 27 -12.59 4.50 8.58
N ALA A 28 -12.65 5.02 9.82
CA ALA A 28 -11.96 6.23 10.23
C ALA A 28 -10.41 6.06 10.26
N GLU A 29 -9.91 4.93 10.76
CA GLU A 29 -8.46 4.64 10.79
C GLU A 29 -7.88 4.46 9.38
N LEU A 30 -8.66 3.88 8.45
CA LEU A 30 -8.28 3.77 7.04
C LEU A 30 -8.24 5.13 6.34
N THR A 31 -9.24 6.00 6.56
CA THR A 31 -9.24 7.37 6.02
C THR A 31 -8.06 8.19 6.52
N GLN A 32 -7.73 8.09 7.82
CA GLN A 32 -6.57 8.77 8.40
C GLN A 32 -5.24 8.25 7.78
N SER A 33 -5.11 6.93 7.64
CA SER A 33 -3.93 6.31 7.04
C SER A 33 -3.77 6.70 5.56
N PHE A 34 -4.88 6.81 4.82
CA PHE A 34 -4.87 7.30 3.44
C PHE A 34 -4.49 8.78 3.36
N GLY A 35 -5.02 9.63 4.23
CA GLY A 35 -4.65 11.04 4.31
C GLY A 35 -3.14 11.20 4.51
N GLN A 36 -2.56 10.42 5.43
CA GLN A 36 -1.11 10.40 5.67
C GLN A 36 -0.32 9.91 4.45
N TYR A 37 -0.81 8.87 3.77
CA TYR A 37 -0.19 8.37 2.54
C TYR A 37 -0.23 9.41 1.42
N LEU A 38 -1.36 10.05 1.21
CA LEU A 38 -1.53 11.09 0.20
C LEU A 38 -0.63 12.30 0.48
N GLN A 39 -0.56 12.73 1.74
CA GLN A 39 0.37 13.77 2.18
C GLN A 39 1.81 13.40 1.81
N THR A 40 2.23 12.18 2.12
CA THR A 40 3.58 11.67 1.83
C THR A 40 3.84 11.58 0.32
N ALA A 41 2.85 11.14 -0.47
CA ALA A 41 2.97 11.06 -1.93
C ALA A 41 3.11 12.46 -2.55
N LEU A 42 2.36 13.45 -2.07
CA LEU A 42 2.48 14.84 -2.50
C LEU A 42 3.85 15.43 -2.15
N ASP A 43 4.36 15.16 -0.95
CA ASP A 43 5.72 15.55 -0.54
C ASP A 43 6.80 14.91 -1.43
N SER A 44 6.64 13.62 -1.76
CA SER A 44 7.53 12.92 -2.70
C SER A 44 7.55 13.57 -4.08
N VAL A 45 6.37 13.90 -4.64
CA VAL A 45 6.28 14.59 -5.94
C VAL A 45 6.96 15.95 -5.87
N SER A 46 6.73 16.72 -4.81
CA SER A 46 7.35 18.04 -4.64
C SER A 46 8.88 17.96 -4.52
N ASN A 47 9.41 16.93 -3.85
CA ASN A 47 10.84 16.65 -3.83
C ASN A 47 11.37 16.20 -5.19
N GLN A 48 10.59 15.42 -5.95
CA GLN A 48 10.95 14.99 -7.29
C GLN A 48 11.04 16.19 -8.25
N GLU A 49 10.11 17.15 -8.16
CA GLU A 49 10.17 18.41 -8.92
C GLU A 49 11.42 19.22 -8.60
N LYS A 50 11.78 19.37 -7.32
CA LYS A 50 13.03 20.04 -6.92
C LYS A 50 14.26 19.34 -7.49
N GLN A 51 14.26 18.01 -7.53
CA GLN A 51 15.34 17.24 -8.10
C GLN A 51 15.44 17.41 -9.62
N VAL A 52 14.31 17.47 -10.31
CA VAL A 52 14.24 17.81 -11.75
C VAL A 52 14.80 19.20 -12.02
N HIS A 53 14.46 20.21 -11.20
CA HIS A 53 15.04 21.54 -11.32
C HIS A 53 16.57 21.53 -11.16
N ALA A 54 17.08 20.81 -10.15
CA ALA A 54 18.51 20.67 -9.95
C ALA A 54 19.22 19.94 -11.11
N LEU A 55 18.60 18.90 -11.66
CA LEU A 55 19.11 18.18 -12.83
C LEU A 55 19.07 19.06 -14.08
N ASN A 56 18.07 19.91 -14.24
CA ASN A 56 17.95 20.86 -15.34
C ASN A 56 19.06 21.94 -15.26
N ASP A 57 19.33 22.48 -14.08
CA ASP A 57 20.45 23.40 -13.87
C ASP A 57 21.81 22.73 -14.17
N GLN A 58 21.97 21.46 -13.77
CA GLN A 58 23.18 20.70 -14.07
C GLN A 58 23.27 20.33 -15.57
N PHE A 59 22.16 20.09 -16.25
CA PHE A 59 22.10 19.86 -17.69
C PHE A 59 22.50 21.12 -18.47
N LEU A 60 21.99 22.29 -18.09
CA LEU A 60 22.40 23.59 -18.65
C LEU A 60 23.89 23.88 -18.39
N ALA A 61 24.43 23.38 -17.27
CA ALA A 61 25.86 23.42 -16.97
C ALA A 61 26.69 22.32 -17.67
N GLY A 62 26.08 21.48 -18.52
CA GLY A 62 26.73 20.41 -19.28
C GLY A 62 27.12 19.18 -18.47
N LYS A 63 26.56 18.97 -17.27
CA LYS A 63 26.95 17.90 -16.32
C LYS A 63 26.03 16.68 -16.31
N VAL A 64 24.88 16.71 -16.99
CA VAL A 64 23.90 15.61 -17.01
C VAL A 64 23.47 15.31 -18.43
N ASP A 65 23.18 14.04 -18.70
CA ASP A 65 22.72 13.56 -20.00
C ASP A 65 21.19 13.63 -20.12
N VAL A 66 20.67 13.95 -21.30
CA VAL A 66 19.24 14.13 -21.58
C VAL A 66 18.42 12.88 -21.22
N THR A 67 19.05 11.70 -21.28
CA THR A 67 18.44 10.42 -20.90
C THR A 67 18.03 10.36 -19.43
N GLN A 68 18.75 11.02 -18.51
CA GLN A 68 18.35 11.01 -17.09
C GLN A 68 17.08 11.83 -16.83
N VAL A 69 16.91 12.97 -17.52
CA VAL A 69 15.68 13.78 -17.44
C VAL A 69 14.49 12.99 -17.98
N LEU A 70 14.70 12.25 -19.06
CA LEU A 70 13.67 11.42 -19.69
C LEU A 70 13.23 10.27 -18.76
N ILE A 71 14.18 9.55 -18.16
CA ILE A 71 13.88 8.49 -17.17
C ILE A 71 13.14 9.07 -15.95
N ALA A 72 13.59 10.20 -15.42
CA ALA A 72 12.93 10.85 -14.28
C ALA A 72 11.49 11.26 -14.61
N SER A 73 11.25 11.74 -15.83
CA SER A 73 9.92 12.09 -16.32
C SER A 73 9.01 10.86 -16.45
N GLU A 74 9.52 9.76 -17.02
CA GLU A 74 8.79 8.49 -17.16
C GLU A 74 8.40 7.92 -15.78
N GLN A 75 9.33 7.97 -14.81
CA GLN A 75 9.08 7.52 -13.44
C GLN A 75 8.02 8.37 -12.74
N ALA A 76 8.06 9.70 -12.90
CA ALA A 76 7.05 10.59 -12.35
C ALA A 76 5.65 10.29 -12.93
N GLN A 77 5.57 10.06 -14.25
CA GLN A 77 4.31 9.74 -14.92
C GLN A 77 3.72 8.40 -14.44
N LEU A 78 4.54 7.36 -14.32
CA LEU A 78 4.13 6.06 -13.76
C LEU A 78 3.71 6.17 -12.29
N GLY A 79 4.47 6.94 -11.49
CA GLY A 79 4.14 7.19 -10.09
C GLY A 79 2.80 7.90 -9.91
N LEU A 80 2.48 8.85 -10.78
CA LEU A 80 1.19 9.56 -10.77
C LEU A 80 0.03 8.63 -11.15
N GLN A 81 0.23 7.77 -12.15
CA GLN A 81 -0.77 6.76 -12.54
C GLN A 81 -1.05 5.79 -11.39
N LEU A 82 0.00 5.28 -10.74
CA LEU A 82 -0.14 4.39 -9.58
C LEU A 82 -0.88 5.09 -8.44
N THR A 83 -0.53 6.34 -8.14
CA THR A 83 -1.19 7.14 -7.09
C THR A 83 -2.69 7.28 -7.37
N SER A 84 -3.08 7.51 -8.63
CA SER A 84 -4.49 7.59 -9.03
C SER A 84 -5.23 6.25 -8.83
N GLN A 85 -4.59 5.13 -9.17
CA GLN A 85 -5.18 3.81 -8.94
C GLN A 85 -5.35 3.50 -7.46
N VAL A 86 -4.36 3.82 -6.63
CA VAL A 86 -4.43 3.68 -5.17
C VAL A 86 -5.55 4.54 -4.61
N ARG A 87 -5.67 5.81 -5.03
CA ARG A 87 -6.79 6.68 -4.66
C ARG A 87 -8.14 6.02 -4.96
N ASN A 88 -8.33 5.52 -6.18
CA ASN A 88 -9.59 4.90 -6.57
C ASN A 88 -9.90 3.66 -5.70
N LYS A 89 -8.91 2.79 -5.49
CA LYS A 89 -9.07 1.57 -4.67
C LYS A 89 -9.40 1.87 -3.21
N VAL A 90 -8.83 2.93 -2.65
CA VAL A 90 -9.12 3.36 -1.28
C VAL A 90 -10.53 3.91 -1.16
N VAL A 91 -10.99 4.68 -2.15
CA VAL A 91 -12.37 5.20 -2.19
C VAL A 91 -13.38 4.04 -2.30
N GLU A 92 -13.11 3.06 -3.16
CA GLU A 92 -13.92 1.85 -3.29
C GLU A 92 -13.98 1.07 -1.96
N ALA A 93 -12.83 0.87 -1.30
CA ALA A 93 -12.76 0.17 -0.02
C ALA A 93 -13.54 0.90 1.09
N TYR A 94 -13.48 2.24 1.14
CA TYR A 94 -14.27 3.03 2.08
C TYR A 94 -15.78 2.88 1.84
N GLN A 95 -16.20 2.91 0.57
CA GLN A 95 -17.61 2.71 0.19
C GLN A 95 -18.10 1.29 0.53
N GLU A 96 -17.28 0.27 0.30
CA GLU A 96 -17.63 -1.13 0.58
C GLU A 96 -17.80 -1.38 2.08
N MET A 97 -16.89 -0.86 2.92
CA MET A 97 -17.02 -1.02 4.39
C MET A 97 -18.28 -0.34 4.94
N MET A 98 -18.66 0.83 4.39
CA MET A 98 -19.93 1.48 4.73
C MET A 98 -21.15 0.64 4.35
N ARG A 99 -21.11 -0.08 3.22
CA ARG A 99 -22.21 -0.97 2.80
C ARG A 99 -22.32 -2.23 3.66
N MET A 100 -21.21 -2.73 4.20
CA MET A 100 -21.23 -3.88 5.12
C MET A 100 -21.76 -3.54 6.52
N GLN A 101 -21.72 -2.26 6.93
CA GLN A 101 -22.12 -1.82 8.27
C GLN A 101 -23.59 -1.35 8.36
N LEU A 102 -24.29 -1.23 7.23
CA LEU A 102 -25.72 -0.90 7.15
C LEU A 102 -26.61 -2.15 7.23
#